data_AF-A0AB37ZJ81-F1
#
_entry.id   AF-A0AB37ZJ81-F1
#
_cell.length_a   1.000
_cell.length_b   1.000
_cell.length_c   1.000
_cell.angle_alpha   90.00
_cell.angle_beta   90.00
_cell.angle_gamma   90.00
#
_symmetry.space_group_name_H-M   'P 1'
#
loop_
_entity.id
_entity.type
_entity.pdbx_description
1 polymer ?
#
loop_
_entity_poly.entity_id
_entity_poly.type
_entity_poly.pdbx_seq_one_letter_code
_entity_poly.pdbx_strand_id
1 'polypeptide(L)'
;MDVKVEEVQLLCPPSVNGSDAWSLEHLEKIAFYEGIGTGESAVIYQTSGKTYKFGNLDLRKKKTRRIWYSEQHLFSRITQQSRRTLDMREPHFYASKVR
;
A
#
# COMPACT_ATOMS: atom_id res chain seq x y z
N MET A 1 -17.03 -17.42 4.28
CA MET A 1 -15.68 -17.48 3.69
C MET A 1 -14.92 -16.26 4.14
N ASP A 2 -13.69 -16.44 4.61
CA ASP A 2 -12.82 -15.31 4.94
C ASP A 2 -12.12 -14.81 3.69
N VAL A 3 -12.02 -13.49 3.55
CA VAL A 3 -11.30 -12.85 2.44
C VAL A 3 -9.85 -12.68 2.85
N LYS A 4 -8.92 -13.19 2.03
CA LYS A 4 -7.48 -13.00 2.17
C LYS A 4 -6.99 -12.03 1.11
N VAL A 5 -6.19 -11.05 1.53
CA VAL A 5 -5.43 -10.20 0.61
C VAL A 5 -4.07 -10.87 0.41
N GLU A 6 -3.78 -11.33 -0.80
CA GLU A 6 -2.54 -12.04 -1.10
C GLU A 6 -1.44 -11.10 -1.59
N GLU A 7 -1.81 -10.05 -2.31
CA GLU A 7 -0.88 -9.06 -2.85
C GLU A 7 -1.52 -7.68 -2.97
N VAL A 8 -0.68 -6.66 -3.11
CA VAL A 8 -1.09 -5.31 -3.49
C VAL A 8 -0.26 -4.91 -4.70
N GLN A 9 -0.94 -4.41 -5.74
CA GLN A 9 -0.31 -3.99 -6.98
C GLN A 9 -0.42 -2.47 -7.14
N LEU A 10 0.60 -1.88 -7.74
CA LEU A 10 0.64 -0.48 -8.15
C LEU A 10 0.39 -0.39 -9.65
N LEU A 11 -0.68 0.31 -10.03
CA LEU A 11 -0.91 0.71 -11.41
C LEU A 11 -0.11 1.98 -11.70
N CYS A 12 0.97 1.86 -12.48
CA CYS A 12 1.92 2.93 -12.75
C CYS A 12 1.71 3.52 -14.16
N PRO A 13 1.53 4.85 -14.28
CA PRO A 13 1.34 5.49 -15.58
C PRO A 13 2.64 5.62 -16.39
N PRO A 14 2.54 5.66 -17.75
CA PRO A 14 3.64 5.95 -18.68
C PRO A 14 4.54 7.13 -18.27
N SER A 15 3.91 8.22 -17.82
CA SER A 15 4.58 9.47 -17.44
C SER A 15 5.48 9.35 -16.22
N VAL A 16 5.33 8.30 -15.42
CA VAL A 16 6.11 8.05 -14.20
C VAL A 16 7.19 7.00 -14.44
N ASN A 17 6.87 5.92 -15.16
CA ASN A 17 7.76 4.78 -15.35
C ASN A 17 8.64 4.85 -16.62
N GLY A 18 8.41 5.86 -17.47
CA GLY A 18 9.10 6.05 -18.75
C GLY A 18 8.74 5.02 -19.83
N SER A 19 7.62 4.32 -19.66
CA SER A 19 7.08 3.32 -20.59
C SER A 19 6.13 3.98 -21.59
N ASP A 20 5.83 3.29 -22.69
CA ASP A 20 4.79 3.67 -23.65
C ASP A 20 3.38 3.25 -23.18
N ALA A 21 3.28 2.43 -22.14
CA ALA A 21 2.02 1.89 -21.62
C ALA A 21 1.98 1.84 -20.08
N TRP A 22 0.77 1.80 -19.54
CA TRP A 22 0.52 1.55 -18.12
C TRP A 22 1.08 0.20 -17.71
N SER A 23 1.75 0.14 -16.56
CA SER A 23 2.27 -1.10 -15.99
C SER A 23 1.59 -1.42 -14.67
N LEU A 24 1.26 -2.69 -14.48
CA LEU A 24 0.85 -3.21 -13.18
C LEU A 24 2.09 -3.82 -12.52
N GLU A 25 2.49 -3.28 -11.37
CA GLU A 25 3.72 -3.66 -10.68
C GLU A 25 3.42 -4.15 -9.28
N HIS A 26 4.13 -5.19 -8.82
CA HIS A 26 4.00 -5.67 -7.46
C HIS A 26 4.51 -4.64 -6.45
N LEU A 27 3.66 -4.19 -5.52
CA LEU A 27 4.04 -3.17 -4.55
C LEU A 27 4.64 -3.84 -3.30
N GLU A 28 5.88 -3.49 -3.00
CA GLU A 28 6.57 -4.03 -1.82
C GLU A 28 6.40 -3.11 -0.61
N LYS A 29 6.41 -1.78 -0.83
CA LYS A 29 6.49 -0.81 0.26
C LYS A 29 6.08 0.60 -0.15
N ILE A 30 5.44 1.30 0.78
CA ILE A 30 5.23 2.76 0.72
C ILE A 30 5.85 3.40 1.97
N ALA A 31 6.77 4.35 1.75
CA ALA A 31 7.43 5.09 2.79
C ALA A 31 7.21 6.60 2.63
N PHE A 32 6.71 7.24 3.68
CA PHE A 32 6.60 8.69 3.77
C PHE A 32 7.82 9.26 4.50
N TYR A 33 8.37 10.35 3.96
CA TYR A 33 9.48 11.10 4.52
C TYR A 33 9.11 12.56 4.67
N GLU A 34 9.50 13.14 5.79
CA GLU A 34 9.28 14.55 6.11
C GLU A 34 10.60 15.18 6.55
N GLY A 35 10.97 16.28 5.91
CA GLY A 35 12.18 17.03 6.18
C GLY A 35 12.08 17.75 7.52
N ILE A 36 13.12 17.63 8.34
CA ILE A 36 13.16 18.29 9.65
C ILE A 36 13.54 19.76 9.43
N GLY A 37 12.61 20.67 9.72
CA GLY A 37 12.82 22.12 9.64
C GLY A 37 12.76 22.71 8.23
N THR A 38 12.43 21.92 7.19
CA THR A 38 12.32 22.41 5.81
C THR A 38 10.88 22.45 5.30
N GLY A 39 9.94 21.74 5.94
CA GLY A 39 8.56 21.58 5.46
C GLY A 39 8.46 20.74 4.17
N GLU A 40 9.58 20.27 3.62
CA GLU A 40 9.62 19.42 2.45
C GLU A 40 9.18 18.00 2.81
N SER A 41 8.50 17.33 1.90
CA SER A 41 8.14 15.91 2.06
C SER A 41 8.36 15.13 0.77
N ALA A 42 8.49 13.81 0.92
CA ALA A 42 8.48 12.90 -0.21
C ALA A 42 7.84 11.56 0.16
N VAL A 43 7.17 10.95 -0.81
CA VAL A 43 6.65 9.58 -0.75
C VAL A 43 7.48 8.70 -1.67
N ILE A 44 7.92 7.57 -1.16
CA ILE A 44 8.59 6.52 -1.94
C ILE A 44 7.65 5.34 -2.09
N TYR A 45 7.39 4.98 -3.35
CA TYR A 45 6.77 3.71 -3.73
C TYR A 45 7.87 2.78 -4.22
N GLN A 46 8.02 1.65 -3.56
CA GLN A 46 8.96 0.61 -3.97
C GLN A 46 8.16 -0.57 -4.52
N THR A 47 8.43 -0.91 -5.77
CA THR A 47 7.91 -2.10 -6.44
C THR A 47 9.03 -3.14 -6.58
N SER A 48 8.69 -4.35 -6.99
CA SER A 48 9.67 -5.42 -7.21
C SER A 48 10.73 -5.09 -8.27
N GLY A 49 10.43 -4.16 -9.19
CA GLY A 49 11.34 -3.77 -10.27
C GLY A 49 11.85 -2.34 -10.21
N LYS A 50 11.09 -1.41 -9.60
CA LYS A 50 11.36 0.04 -9.69
C LYS A 50 11.08 0.74 -8.36
N THR A 51 11.62 1.95 -8.23
CA THR A 51 11.34 2.83 -7.09
C THR A 51 10.97 4.20 -7.60
N TYR A 52 9.83 4.70 -7.14
CA TYR A 52 9.29 5.99 -7.54
C TYR A 52 9.29 6.95 -6.36
N LYS A 53 9.86 8.14 -6.57
CA LYS A 53 9.85 9.24 -5.62
C LYS A 53 8.87 10.31 -6.08
N PHE A 54 7.96 10.68 -5.20
CA PHE A 54 7.10 11.84 -5.37
C PHE A 54 7.41 12.87 -4.29
N GLY A 55 7.52 14.14 -4.67
CA GLY A 55 7.83 15.24 -3.77
C GLY A 55 9.29 15.71 -3.82
N ASN A 56 9.53 16.88 -3.24
CA ASN A 56 10.75 17.64 -3.46
C ASN A 56 11.80 17.44 -2.37
N LEU A 57 11.48 16.73 -1.28
CA LEU A 57 12.41 16.49 -0.19
C LEU A 57 13.69 15.81 -0.68
N ASP A 58 14.83 16.42 -0.36
CA ASP A 58 16.11 15.78 -0.55
C ASP A 58 16.31 14.70 0.51
N LEU A 59 16.29 13.43 0.08
CA LEU A 59 16.43 12.26 0.95
C LEU A 59 17.85 12.09 1.51
N ARG A 60 18.81 12.97 1.18
CA ARG A 60 20.13 12.99 1.82
C ARG A 60 20.13 13.85 3.09
N LYS A 61 19.16 14.78 3.22
CA LYS A 61 19.03 15.66 4.38
C LYS A 61 18.36 14.95 5.58
N LYS A 62 18.41 15.63 6.73
CA LYS A 62 17.74 15.21 7.98
C LYS A 62 16.23 15.15 7.76
N LYS A 63 15.64 14.02 8.13
CA LYS A 63 14.23 13.70 7.89
C LYS A 63 13.73 12.66 8.88
N THR A 64 12.42 12.63 9.09
CA THR A 64 11.72 11.51 9.72
C THR A 64 11.19 10.56 8.65
N ARG A 65 10.91 9.31 9.04
CA ARG A 65 10.40 8.27 8.15
C ARG A 65 9.22 7.57 8.79
N ARG A 66 8.15 7.36 8.02
CA ARG A 66 6.99 6.55 8.39
C ARG A 66 6.71 5.53 7.31
N ILE A 67 6.48 4.28 7.68
CA ILE A 67 6.05 3.25 6.74
C ILE A 67 4.54 3.19 6.74
N TRP A 68 3.93 3.48 5.58
CA TRP A 68 2.49 3.39 5.38
C TRP A 68 2.08 1.99 4.95
N TYR A 69 2.93 1.34 4.15
CA TYR A 69 2.70 -0.02 3.70
C TYR A 69 4.02 -0.78 3.59
N SER A 70 4.00 -2.05 3.97
CA SER A 70 5.00 -3.03 3.60
C SER A 70 4.32 -4.37 3.39
N GLU A 71 4.75 -5.11 2.36
CA GLU A 71 4.27 -6.46 2.09
C GLU A 71 4.51 -7.39 3.29
N GLN A 72 5.62 -7.21 4.00
CA GLN A 72 5.89 -7.94 5.25
C GLN A 72 4.78 -7.76 6.29
N HIS A 73 4.18 -6.56 6.39
CA HIS A 73 3.04 -6.33 7.28
C HIS A 73 1.73 -6.95 6.76
N LEU A 74 1.60 -7.17 5.46
CA LEU A 74 0.48 -7.89 4.87
C LEU A 74 0.53 -9.36 5.31
N PHE A 75 1.68 -10.00 5.19
CA PHE A 75 1.86 -11.41 5.53
C PHE A 75 2.02 -11.68 7.03
N SER A 76 2.48 -10.71 7.81
CA SER A 76 2.57 -10.86 9.28
C SER A 76 1.20 -10.79 9.96
N ARG A 77 0.15 -10.33 9.27
CA ARG A 77 -1.22 -10.44 9.77
C ARG A 77 -1.63 -11.90 9.66
N ILE A 78 -1.51 -12.61 10.78
CA ILE A 78 -2.23 -13.86 11.01
C ILE A 78 -3.70 -13.56 10.68
N THR A 79 -4.20 -14.05 9.55
CA THR A 79 -5.62 -14.01 9.20
C THR A 79 -6.37 -14.73 10.30
N GLN A 80 -6.88 -13.97 11.25
CA GLN A 80 -7.70 -14.50 12.33
C GLN A 80 -8.96 -15.01 11.64
N GLN A 81 -9.02 -16.33 11.46
CA GLN A 81 -10.15 -16.99 10.81
C GLN A 81 -11.41 -16.54 11.53
N SER A 82 -12.40 -16.00 10.80
CA SER A 82 -13.61 -15.54 11.45
C SER A 82 -14.30 -16.77 12.02
N ARG A 83 -14.44 -16.83 13.35
CA ARG A 83 -15.25 -17.85 14.04
C ARG A 83 -16.75 -17.57 13.83
N ARG A 84 -17.15 -17.32 12.59
CA ARG A 84 -18.57 -17.20 12.24
C ARG A 84 -19.08 -18.61 11.96
N THR A 85 -19.66 -19.24 12.97
CA THR A 85 -20.70 -20.25 12.73
C THR A 85 -21.84 -19.52 12.04
N LEU A 86 -21.89 -19.61 10.70
CA LEU A 86 -23.00 -19.09 9.91
C LEU A 86 -24.23 -19.92 10.25
N ASP A 87 -25.11 -19.38 11.10
CA ASP A 87 -26.47 -19.90 11.19
C ASP A 87 -27.16 -19.59 9.85
N MET A 88 -27.36 -20.64 9.05
CA MET A 88 -28.00 -20.52 7.73
C MET A 88 -29.50 -20.19 7.81
N ARG A 89 -30.07 -20.12 9.02
CA ARG A 89 -31.48 -19.76 9.24
C ARG A 89 -31.69 -18.25 9.35
N GLU A 90 -30.63 -17.46 9.55
CA GLU A 90 -30.73 -16.00 9.58
C GLU A 90 -30.35 -15.38 8.22
N PRO A 91 -31.13 -14.41 7.71
CA PRO A 91 -30.76 -13.66 6.52
C PRO A 91 -29.56 -12.75 6.81
N HIS A 92 -28.41 -13.10 6.23
CA HIS A 92 -27.17 -12.30 6.34
C HIS A 92 -27.14 -11.23 5.25
N PHE A 93 -27.32 -9.97 5.63
CA PHE A 93 -27.18 -8.83 4.72
C PHE A 93 -25.70 -8.50 4.48
N TYR A 94 -25.22 -8.71 3.25
CA TYR A 94 -23.90 -8.26 2.79
C TYR A 94 -23.98 -6.80 2.35
N ALA A 95 -24.16 -5.89 3.31
CA ALA A 95 -24.03 -4.46 3.01
C ALA A 95 -22.55 -4.06 2.99
N SER A 96 -22.06 -3.68 1.82
CA SER A 96 -20.90 -2.81 1.69
C SER A 96 -21.26 -1.48 2.34
N LYS A 97 -20.69 -1.19 3.52
CA LYS A 97 -20.73 0.17 4.07
C LYS A 97 -19.89 1.08 3.17
N VAL A 98 -20.51 1.60 2.11
CA VAL A 98 -20.11 2.89 1.56
C VAL A 98 -20.59 3.95 2.54
N ARG A 99 -19.68 4.85 2.87
CA ARG A 99 -19.77 5.81 3.97
C ARG A 99 -20.92 6.79 3.81
#